data_AF-A0A7J9JGQ2-F1
#
_entry.id   AF-A0A7J9JGQ2-F1
#
_cell.length_a   1.000
_cell.length_b   1.000
_cell.length_c   1.000
_cell.angle_alpha   90.00
_cell.angle_beta   90.00
_cell.angle_gamma   90.00
#
_symmetry.space_group_name_H-M   'P 1'
#
loop_
_entity.id
_entity.type
_entity.pdbx_description
1 polymer ?
#
loop_
_entity_poly.entity_id
_entity_poly.type
_entity_poly.pdbx_seq_one_letter_code
_entity_poly.pdbx_strand_id
1 'polypeptide(L)'
;MNEATQVKITKCSESMWKLTYFATVETWVLKITYYEPWFGDSKGYFKDWPNQELKLSLSLFYMCQCGFYIYSIFALLTWETRRKDFSVMMSHHIITSILIGYSYVTSFFRIGSIILALHDASDVFLEAAKVFKYSEREHG
;
A
#
# COMPACT_ATOMS: atom_id res chain seq x y z
N MET A 1 29.70 -14.71 -10.09
CA MET A 1 29.03 -13.65 -9.31
C MET A 1 29.14 -14.02 -7.84
N ASN A 2 29.50 -13.10 -6.93
CA ASN A 2 29.60 -13.46 -5.51
C ASN A 2 28.21 -13.53 -4.86
N GLU A 3 28.09 -14.23 -3.74
CA GLU A 3 26.83 -14.44 -3.02
C GLU A 3 26.20 -13.12 -2.52
N ALA A 4 27.03 -12.15 -2.12
CA ALA A 4 26.56 -10.84 -1.67
C ALA A 4 25.92 -10.02 -2.81
N THR A 5 26.41 -10.15 -4.04
CA THR A 5 25.83 -9.53 -5.24
C THR A 5 24.48 -10.17 -5.57
N GLN A 6 24.37 -11.49 -5.50
CA GLN A 6 23.11 -12.20 -5.71
C GLN A 6 22.02 -11.74 -4.72
N VAL A 7 22.34 -11.69 -3.43
CA VAL A 7 21.42 -11.21 -2.39
C VAL A 7 20.98 -9.76 -2.61
N LYS A 8 21.86 -8.89 -3.14
CA LYS A 8 21.51 -7.51 -3.50
C LYS A 8 20.54 -7.47 -4.68
N ILE A 9 20.81 -8.23 -5.74
CA ILE A 9 19.94 -8.31 -6.92
C ILE A 9 18.56 -8.79 -6.52
N THR A 10 18.46 -9.84 -5.69
CA THR A 10 17.18 -10.33 -5.16
C THR A 10 16.43 -9.22 -4.40
N LYS A 11 17.10 -8.52 -3.48
CA LYS A 11 16.47 -7.42 -2.71
C LYS A 11 16.01 -6.26 -3.59
N CYS A 12 16.79 -5.92 -4.61
CA CYS A 12 16.45 -4.89 -5.58
C CYS A 12 15.22 -5.31 -6.40
N SER A 13 15.23 -6.54 -6.91
CA SER A 13 14.10 -7.11 -7.66
C SER A 13 12.81 -7.20 -6.84
N GLU A 14 12.89 -7.67 -5.59
CA GLU A 14 11.77 -7.66 -4.63
C GLU A 14 11.20 -6.24 -4.45
N SER A 15 12.07 -5.24 -4.25
CA SER A 15 11.64 -3.85 -4.06
C SER A 15 11.08 -3.21 -5.33
N MET A 16 11.64 -3.51 -6.50
CA MET A 16 11.09 -3.06 -7.78
C MET A 16 9.69 -3.61 -8.02
N TRP A 17 9.47 -4.91 -7.77
CA TRP A 17 8.15 -5.53 -7.90
C TRP A 17 7.11 -4.83 -7.01
N LYS A 18 7.45 -4.62 -5.73
CA LYS A 18 6.57 -3.89 -4.80
C LYS A 18 6.32 -2.46 -5.23
N LEU A 19 7.36 -1.74 -5.67
CA LEU A 19 7.24 -0.38 -6.18
C LEU A 19 6.25 -0.31 -7.35
N THR A 20 6.36 -1.21 -8.33
CA THR A 20 5.43 -1.27 -9.45
C THR A 20 4.01 -1.55 -9.00
N TYR A 21 3.83 -2.47 -8.05
CA TYR A 21 2.52 -2.77 -7.47
C TYR A 21 1.90 -1.53 -6.79
N PHE A 22 2.61 -0.94 -5.81
CA PHE A 22 2.09 0.19 -5.05
C PHE A 22 1.82 1.41 -5.93
N ALA A 23 2.69 1.71 -6.91
CA ALA A 23 2.46 2.81 -7.84
C ALA A 23 1.22 2.58 -8.73
N THR A 24 0.97 1.33 -9.14
CA THR A 24 -0.21 0.99 -9.94
C THR A 24 -1.50 1.14 -9.12
N VAL A 25 -1.48 0.66 -7.89
CA VAL A 25 -2.62 0.79 -6.97
C VAL A 25 -2.88 2.24 -6.58
N GLU A 26 -1.83 3.01 -6.28
CA GLU A 26 -1.92 4.43 -5.93
C GLU A 26 -2.53 5.24 -7.08
N THR A 27 -2.08 5.01 -8.31
CA THR A 27 -2.69 5.67 -9.48
C THR A 27 -4.14 5.24 -9.70
N TRP A 28 -4.51 4.00 -9.36
CA TRP A 28 -5.88 3.52 -9.45
C TRP A 28 -6.80 4.21 -8.43
N VAL A 29 -6.41 4.28 -7.15
CA VAL A 29 -7.22 4.94 -6.11
C VAL A 29 -7.33 6.44 -6.38
N LEU A 30 -6.23 7.12 -6.72
CA LEU A 30 -6.26 8.54 -7.07
C LEU A 30 -7.21 8.80 -8.24
N LYS A 31 -7.23 7.94 -9.26
CA LYS A 31 -8.17 8.07 -10.39
C LYS A 31 -9.62 7.87 -9.95
N ILE A 32 -9.91 6.91 -9.06
CA ILE A 32 -11.26 6.70 -8.52
C ILE A 32 -11.71 7.92 -7.71
N THR A 33 -10.85 8.43 -6.83
CA THR A 33 -11.22 9.49 -5.89
C THR A 33 -11.18 10.88 -6.50
N TYR A 34 -10.32 11.16 -7.49
CA TYR A 34 -10.15 12.49 -8.07
C TYR A 34 -11.45 13.09 -8.66
N TYR A 35 -12.32 12.25 -9.21
CA TYR A 35 -13.61 12.69 -9.77
C TYR A 35 -14.72 12.83 -8.72
N GLU A 36 -14.44 12.50 -7.46
CA GLU A 36 -15.42 12.56 -6.40
C GLU A 36 -15.44 13.94 -5.73
N PRO A 37 -16.64 14.49 -5.43
CA PRO A 37 -16.76 15.83 -4.84
C PRO A 37 -16.15 15.93 -3.45
N TRP A 38 -16.00 14.81 -2.74
CA TRP A 38 -15.44 14.75 -1.40
C TRP A 38 -13.90 14.68 -1.39
N PHE A 39 -13.22 14.49 -2.53
CA PHE A 39 -11.76 14.38 -2.56
C PHE A 39 -11.07 15.67 -2.09
N GLY A 40 -11.56 16.83 -2.55
CA GLY A 40 -11.03 18.14 -2.17
C GLY A 40 -11.74 18.82 -0.99
N ASP A 41 -12.87 18.28 -0.53
CA ASP A 41 -13.65 18.84 0.57
C ASP A 41 -13.87 17.82 1.70
N SER A 42 -13.09 17.97 2.76
CA SER A 42 -13.16 17.13 3.96
C SER A 42 -14.53 17.16 4.66
N LYS A 43 -15.34 18.19 4.45
CA LYS A 43 -16.73 18.24 4.95
C LYS A 43 -17.60 17.15 4.33
N GLY A 44 -17.23 16.66 3.15
CA GLY A 44 -17.92 15.59 2.44
C GLY A 44 -17.64 14.18 2.96
N TYR A 45 -16.63 13.98 3.82
CA TYR A 45 -16.23 12.64 4.27
C TYR A 45 -17.28 11.93 5.10
N PHE A 46 -18.02 12.67 5.94
CA PHE A 46 -19.04 12.10 6.83
C PHE A 46 -20.47 12.27 6.29
N LYS A 47 -20.63 12.95 5.15
CA LYS A 47 -21.94 13.15 4.56
C LYS A 47 -22.56 11.79 4.21
N ASP A 48 -23.82 11.60 4.60
CA ASP A 48 -24.62 10.39 4.41
C ASP A 48 -24.15 9.15 5.20
N TRP A 49 -23.24 9.31 6.16
CA TRP A 49 -22.84 8.23 7.05
C TRP A 49 -23.99 7.84 8.01
N PRO A 50 -24.25 6.53 8.27
CA PRO A 50 -23.53 5.33 7.82
C PRO A 50 -23.99 4.75 6.47
N ASN A 51 -24.97 5.36 5.81
CA ASN A 51 -25.54 4.90 4.54
C ASN A 51 -24.75 5.40 3.31
N GLN A 52 -23.42 5.43 3.41
CA GLN A 52 -22.57 5.84 2.29
C GLN A 52 -22.64 4.81 1.16
N GLU A 53 -22.94 5.27 -0.05
CA GLU A 53 -22.96 4.40 -1.22
C GLU A 53 -21.54 3.91 -1.56
N LEU A 54 -21.33 2.59 -1.48
CA LEU A 54 -20.08 1.95 -1.91
C LEU A 54 -20.15 1.65 -3.40
N LYS A 55 -19.52 2.51 -4.21
CA LYS A 55 -19.39 2.27 -5.65
C LYS A 55 -18.60 1.00 -5.93
N LEU A 56 -18.97 0.27 -6.99
CA LEU A 56 -18.32 -0.98 -7.38
C LEU A 56 -16.79 -0.83 -7.53
N SER A 57 -16.32 0.25 -8.15
CA SER A 57 -14.88 0.51 -8.32
C SER A 57 -14.14 0.64 -6.99
N LEU A 58 -14.75 1.28 -5.99
CA LEU A 58 -14.17 1.43 -4.66
C LEU A 58 -14.23 0.12 -3.87
N SER A 59 -15.30 -0.66 -4.04
CA SER A 59 -15.41 -2.01 -3.47
C SER A 59 -14.30 -2.93 -3.98
N LEU A 60 -14.06 -2.95 -5.30
CA LEU A 60 -12.99 -3.75 -5.91
C LEU A 60 -11.61 -3.30 -5.43
N PHE A 61 -11.39 -2.00 -5.30
CA PHE A 61 -10.17 -1.45 -4.72
C PHE A 61 -9.96 -1.94 -3.28
N TYR A 62 -10.97 -1.82 -2.41
CA TYR A 62 -10.92 -2.32 -1.02
C TYR A 62 -10.62 -3.82 -0.94
N MET A 63 -11.26 -4.63 -1.79
CA MET A 63 -11.03 -6.07 -1.83
C MET A 63 -9.60 -6.41 -2.28
N CYS A 64 -9.11 -5.73 -3.33
CA CYS A 64 -7.74 -5.89 -3.82
C CYS A 64 -6.72 -5.53 -2.74
N GLN A 65 -6.94 -4.38 -2.07
CA GLN A 65 -6.03 -3.87 -1.06
C GLN A 65 -6.00 -4.75 0.19
N CYS A 66 -7.16 -5.19 0.67
CA CYS A 66 -7.25 -6.15 1.76
C CYS A 66 -6.49 -7.45 1.44
N GLY A 67 -6.71 -8.00 0.24
CA GLY A 67 -6.01 -9.21 -0.21
C GLY A 67 -4.50 -9.02 -0.26
N PHE A 68 -4.02 -7.88 -0.74
CA PHE A 68 -2.60 -7.61 -0.84
C PHE A 68 -1.92 -7.36 0.51
N TYR A 69 -2.53 -6.63 1.45
CA TYR A 69 -1.95 -6.44 2.78
C TYR A 69 -1.88 -7.77 3.56
N ILE A 70 -2.90 -8.62 3.45
CA ILE A 70 -2.87 -9.97 4.04
C ILE A 70 -1.77 -10.83 3.38
N TYR A 71 -1.70 -10.81 2.05
CA TYR A 71 -0.64 -11.48 1.31
C TYR A 71 0.74 -10.99 1.74
N SER A 72 0.93 -9.68 1.89
CA SER A 72 2.20 -9.06 2.27
C SER A 72 2.63 -9.45 3.69
N ILE A 73 1.69 -9.61 4.63
CA ILE A 73 1.98 -10.16 5.96
C ILE A 73 2.53 -11.58 5.82
N PHE A 74 1.89 -12.44 5.02
CA PHE A 74 2.35 -13.81 4.81
C PHE A 74 3.69 -13.87 4.08
N ALA A 75 3.88 -13.04 3.05
CA ALA A 75 5.11 -12.92 2.30
C ALA A 75 6.28 -12.49 3.21
N LEU A 76 6.07 -11.47 4.06
CA LEU A 76 7.05 -11.05 5.06
C LEU A 76 7.46 -12.18 6.01
N LEU A 77 6.51 -13.01 6.45
CA LEU A 77 6.78 -14.11 7.38
C LEU A 77 7.51 -15.29 6.73
N THR A 78 7.28 -15.56 5.45
CA THR A 78 7.66 -16.83 4.81
C THR A 78 8.65 -16.72 3.66
N TRP A 79 8.57 -15.67 2.87
CA TRP A 79 9.23 -15.60 1.56
C TRP A 79 10.23 -14.45 1.44
N GLU A 80 9.94 -13.31 2.06
CA GLU A 80 10.76 -12.13 1.89
C GLU A 80 12.07 -12.19 2.67
N THR A 81 13.11 -11.66 2.04
CA THR A 81 14.40 -11.51 2.70
C THR A 81 14.27 -10.59 3.91
N ARG A 82 14.64 -11.07 5.11
CA ARG A 82 14.52 -10.28 6.35
C ARG A 82 15.42 -9.04 6.32
N ARG A 83 14.80 -7.86 6.42
CA ARG A 83 15.46 -6.54 6.44
C ARG A 83 15.32 -5.88 7.83
N LYS A 84 16.08 -4.80 8.08
CA LYS A 84 16.08 -4.10 9.38
C LYS A 84 14.75 -3.41 9.69
N ASP A 85 13.99 -3.06 8.65
CA ASP A 85 12.66 -2.45 8.69
C ASP A 85 11.51 -3.46 8.87
N PHE A 86 11.82 -4.76 9.00
CA PHE A 86 10.82 -5.84 9.08
C PHE A 86 9.71 -5.58 10.10
N SER A 87 10.06 -5.22 11.35
CA SER A 87 9.06 -5.03 12.40
C SER A 87 8.13 -3.85 12.10
N VAL A 88 8.66 -2.79 11.51
CA VAL A 88 7.89 -1.59 11.17
C VAL A 88 6.93 -1.90 10.03
N MET A 89 7.40 -2.56 8.96
CA MET A 89 6.56 -2.97 7.84
C MET A 89 5.47 -3.98 8.25
N MET A 90 5.80 -4.93 9.13
CA MET A 90 4.84 -5.88 9.68
C MET A 90 3.73 -5.16 10.45
N SER A 91 4.10 -4.27 11.38
CA SER A 91 3.13 -3.47 12.12
C SER A 91 2.29 -2.59 11.20
N HIS A 92 2.90 -1.97 10.20
CA HIS A 92 2.20 -1.18 9.18
C HIS A 92 1.12 -2.02 8.48
N HIS A 93 1.47 -3.17 7.90
CA HIS A 93 0.48 -3.99 7.18
C HIS A 93 -0.63 -4.53 8.07
N ILE A 94 -0.34 -4.88 9.33
CA ILE A 94 -1.37 -5.28 10.31
C ILE A 94 -2.32 -4.11 10.59
N ILE A 95 -1.79 -2.93 10.87
CA ILE A 95 -2.59 -1.73 11.15
C ILE A 95 -3.44 -1.37 9.93
N THR A 96 -2.88 -1.36 8.73
CA THR A 96 -3.62 -1.05 7.51
C THR A 96 -4.73 -2.08 7.25
N SER A 97 -4.47 -3.38 7.48
CA SER A 97 -5.50 -4.43 7.37
C SER A 97 -6.67 -4.21 8.35
N ILE A 98 -6.36 -3.82 9.60
CA ILE A 98 -7.37 -3.48 10.60
C ILE A 98 -8.15 -2.22 10.18
N LEU A 99 -7.47 -1.19 9.68
CA LEU A 99 -8.12 0.04 9.20
C LEU A 99 -9.07 -0.22 8.03
N ILE A 100 -8.69 -1.08 7.09
CA ILE A 100 -9.55 -1.51 5.98
C ILE A 100 -10.80 -2.21 6.52
N GLY A 101 -10.62 -3.20 7.39
CA GLY A 101 -11.73 -3.95 8.00
C GLY A 101 -12.66 -3.05 8.82
N TYR A 102 -12.09 -2.16 9.64
CA TYR A 102 -12.85 -1.20 10.44
C TYR A 102 -13.63 -0.23 9.56
N SER A 103 -12.99 0.34 8.53
CA SER A 103 -13.64 1.21 7.55
C SER A 103 -14.82 0.52 6.87
N TYR A 104 -14.66 -0.76 6.52
CA TYR A 104 -15.71 -1.55 5.88
C TYR A 104 -16.91 -1.82 6.81
N VAL A 105 -16.68 -2.22 8.06
CA VAL A 105 -17.75 -2.51 9.04
C VAL A 105 -18.52 -1.25 9.44
N THR A 106 -17.83 -0.11 9.50
CA THR A 106 -18.42 1.18 9.88
C THR A 106 -18.93 2.00 8.71
N SER A 107 -18.83 1.52 7.46
CA SER A 107 -19.18 2.27 6.25
C SER A 107 -18.43 3.62 6.09
N PHE A 108 -17.19 3.72 6.59
CA PHE A 108 -16.33 4.90 6.44
C PHE A 108 -15.55 4.89 5.11
N PHE A 109 -16.23 4.58 4.00
CA PHE A 109 -15.56 4.30 2.72
C PHE A 109 -14.78 5.49 2.17
N ARG A 110 -15.34 6.71 2.26
CA ARG A 110 -14.72 7.93 1.73
C ARG A 110 -13.41 8.25 2.45
N ILE A 111 -13.47 8.45 3.76
CA ILE A 111 -12.27 8.74 4.56
C ILE A 111 -11.28 7.57 4.57
N GLY A 112 -11.79 6.33 4.64
CA GLY A 112 -10.95 5.14 4.60
C GLY A 112 -10.18 5.00 3.28
N SER A 113 -10.77 5.40 2.15
CA SER A 113 -10.08 5.39 0.85
C SER A 113 -8.91 6.37 0.78
N ILE A 114 -9.05 7.55 1.38
CA ILE A 114 -7.98 8.56 1.48
C ILE A 114 -6.88 8.09 2.43
N ILE A 115 -7.25 7.52 3.58
CA ILE A 115 -6.29 6.94 4.52
C ILE A 115 -5.49 5.84 3.83
N LEU A 116 -6.15 5.00 3.02
CA LEU A 116 -5.51 3.91 2.30
C LEU A 116 -4.54 4.41 1.23
N ALA A 117 -4.94 5.40 0.43
CA ALA A 117 -4.05 6.07 -0.53
C ALA A 117 -2.81 6.67 0.16
N LEU A 118 -2.96 7.28 1.34
CA LEU A 118 -1.81 7.80 2.08
C LEU A 118 -0.84 6.70 2.53
N HIS A 119 -1.34 5.53 2.92
CA HIS A 119 -0.48 4.39 3.29
C HIS A 119 0.25 3.86 2.04
N ASP A 120 -0.47 3.68 0.93
CA ASP A 120 0.11 3.18 -0.32
C ASP A 120 1.15 4.15 -0.90
N ALA A 121 0.88 5.46 -0.87
CA ALA A 121 1.85 6.48 -1.25
C ALA A 121 3.14 6.40 -0.41
N SER A 122 3.02 6.18 0.90
CA SER A 122 4.19 6.03 1.78
C SER A 122 5.04 4.81 1.41
N ASP A 123 4.39 3.70 1.03
CA ASP A 123 5.05 2.48 0.58
C ASP A 123 5.73 2.66 -0.79
N VAL A 124 5.15 3.44 -1.71
CA VAL A 124 5.81 3.84 -2.97
C VAL A 124 7.14 4.53 -2.70
N PHE A 125 7.15 5.55 -1.84
CA PHE A 125 8.38 6.29 -1.53
C PHE A 125 9.43 5.40 -0.84
N LEU A 126 8.98 4.53 0.07
CA LEU A 126 9.84 3.61 0.81
C LEU A 126 10.49 2.56 -0.11
N GLU A 127 9.74 1.96 -1.02
CA GLU A 127 10.28 1.00 -1.99
C GLU A 127 11.15 1.67 -3.05
N ALA A 128 10.82 2.88 -3.49
CA ALA A 128 11.69 3.67 -4.36
C ALA A 128 13.06 3.94 -3.69
N ALA A 129 13.07 4.38 -2.44
CA ALA A 129 14.29 4.60 -1.68
C ALA A 129 15.15 3.32 -1.53
N LYS A 130 14.50 2.16 -1.35
CA LYS A 130 15.19 0.85 -1.33
C LYS A 130 15.84 0.54 -2.67
N VAL A 131 15.13 0.72 -3.79
CA VAL A 131 15.68 0.50 -5.15
C VAL A 131 16.91 1.38 -5.39
N PHE A 132 16.82 2.68 -5.09
CA PHE A 132 17.97 3.59 -5.23
C PHE A 132 19.16 3.15 -4.37
N LYS A 133 18.93 2.80 -3.10
CA LYS A 133 19.98 2.33 -2.18
C LYS A 133 20.68 1.07 -2.65
N TYR A 134 19.97 0.15 -3.29
CA TYR A 134 20.56 -1.08 -3.82
C TYR A 134 21.29 -0.86 -5.14
N SER A 135 20.84 0.11 -5.97
CA SER A 135 21.47 0.48 -7.24
C SER A 135 22.76 1.30 -7.08
N GLU A 136 22.80 2.25 -6.12
CA GLU A 136 23.95 3.16 -5.94
C GLU A 136 25.24 2.43 -5.51
N ARG A 137 25.11 1.32 -4.79
CA ARG A 137 26.24 0.49 -4.32
C ARG A 137 26.79 -0.50 -5.35
N GLU A 138 26.40 -0.38 -6.63
CA GLU A 138 27.06 -1.07 -7.74
C GLU A 138 28.11 -0.19 -8.46
N HIS A 139 28.14 1.12 -8.20
CA HIS A 139 29.06 2.07 -8.85
C HIS A 139 30.16 2.63 -7.93
N GLY A 140 30.33 2.09 -6.72
CA GLY A 140 31.34 2.52 -5.74
C GLY A 140 32.24 1.37 -5.28
#